data_AF-A0A314UPS0-F1
#
_entry.id   AF-A0A314UPS0-F1
#
_cell.length_a   1.000
_cell.length_b   1.000
_cell.length_c   1.000
_cell.angle_alpha   90.00
_cell.angle_beta   90.00
_cell.angle_gamma   90.00
#
_symmetry.space_group_name_H-M   'P 1'
#
loop_
_entity.id
_entity.type
_entity.pdbx_description
1 polymer ?
#
loop_
_entity_poly.entity_id
_entity_poly.type
_entity_poly.pdbx_seq_one_letter_code
_entity_poly.pdbx_strand_id
1 'polypeptide(L)'
;MAEFQNVIDSMSTFGKAMCLSASISWNPQRGESQESSFVLGFNSDTPQLNSSKVWEFDQAHQRWLPVAELASPGDNVDQVYAVAWAPNIGRPYEVIAVATHKGIAIWHLGLNPDSDGRLSLEKIAQLSGHNGEVWQMEWDMSGMTLATTGNDGAVRLWQSNLNGVWHEEATFEPTS
;
A
#
# COMPACT_ATOMS: atom_id res chain seq x y z
N MET A 1 18.57 5.48 19.02
CA MET A 1 18.05 4.25 18.39
C MET A 1 16.54 4.36 18.53
N ALA A 2 15.82 4.56 17.44
CA ALA A 2 14.36 4.66 17.51
C ALA A 2 13.81 3.28 17.87
N GLU A 3 13.07 3.18 18.96
CA GLU A 3 12.44 1.93 19.39
C GLU A 3 11.12 1.77 18.63
N PHE A 4 11.00 0.66 17.90
CA PHE A 4 9.68 0.15 17.51
C PHE A 4 9.04 -0.35 18.80
N GLN A 5 8.06 0.37 19.35
CA GLN A 5 7.32 -0.17 20.49
C GLN A 5 6.55 -1.40 19.98
N ASN A 6 7.05 -2.57 20.39
CA ASN A 6 6.51 -3.88 20.05
C ASN A 6 4.99 -3.90 20.23
N VAL A 7 4.25 -4.11 19.14
CA VAL A 7 2.96 -4.82 19.19
C VAL A 7 3.30 -6.29 19.41
N ILE A 8 3.74 -6.62 20.63
CA ILE A 8 3.76 -8.00 21.12
C ILE A 8 3.06 -7.95 22.47
N ASP A 9 1.75 -7.73 22.43
CA ASP A 9 0.89 -8.06 23.57
C ASP A 9 0.03 -9.27 23.21
N SER A 10 0.32 -10.35 23.93
CA SER A 10 -0.53 -11.53 24.16
C SER A 10 -0.88 -12.42 22.95
N MET A 11 -0.06 -13.44 22.70
CA MET A 11 -0.48 -14.67 22.02
C MET A 11 -0.08 -15.89 22.86
N SER A 12 -0.76 -16.07 24.00
CA SER A 12 -0.93 -17.42 24.55
C SER A 12 -2.26 -17.96 24.02
N THR A 13 -2.19 -19.14 23.37
CA THR A 13 -3.25 -20.12 23.04
C THR A 13 -3.99 -20.10 21.69
N PHE A 14 -3.45 -19.50 20.64
CA PHE A 14 -3.77 -19.93 19.25
C PHE A 14 -2.47 -20.18 18.50
N GLY A 15 -2.48 -21.15 17.58
CA GLY A 15 -1.29 -21.59 16.83
C GLY A 15 -0.47 -20.42 16.32
N LYS A 16 0.87 -20.57 16.30
CA LYS A 16 1.80 -19.53 15.83
C LYS A 16 1.27 -18.91 14.53
N ALA A 17 0.85 -17.65 14.58
CA ALA A 17 0.46 -16.89 13.40
C ALA A 17 1.58 -17.03 12.36
N MET A 18 1.25 -17.46 11.14
CA MET A 18 2.21 -17.57 10.06
C MET A 18 2.07 -16.37 9.16
N CYS A 19 3.14 -15.57 9.09
CA CYS A 19 3.32 -14.57 8.05
C CYS A 19 4.06 -15.26 6.89
N LEU A 20 3.40 -15.39 5.74
CA LEU A 20 3.93 -16.02 4.54
C LEU A 20 4.87 -15.07 3.79
N SER A 21 4.51 -13.79 3.72
CA SER A 21 5.34 -12.73 3.13
C SER A 21 4.98 -11.37 3.70
N ALA A 22 5.84 -10.38 3.43
CA ALA A 22 5.61 -8.98 3.74
C ALA A 22 6.07 -8.12 2.57
N SER A 23 5.44 -6.96 2.38
CA SER A 23 5.80 -6.01 1.35
C SER A 23 5.86 -4.61 1.94
N ILE A 24 6.86 -3.83 1.54
CA ILE A 24 7.14 -2.49 2.04
C ILE A 24 7.43 -1.55 0.88
N SER A 25 6.99 -0.30 0.98
CA SER A 25 7.36 0.75 0.02
C SER A 25 7.53 2.09 0.75
N TRP A 26 8.68 2.72 0.53
CA TRP A 26 9.00 4.04 1.08
C TRP A 26 8.27 5.13 0.29
N ASN A 27 7.84 6.18 0.97
CA ASN A 27 7.48 7.42 0.28
C ASN A 27 8.75 8.00 -0.38
N PRO A 28 8.83 8.03 -1.73
CA PRO A 28 10.08 8.33 -2.44
C PRO A 28 10.38 9.83 -2.53
N GLN A 29 9.42 10.72 -2.23
CA GLN A 29 9.60 12.17 -2.31
C GLN A 29 9.52 12.81 -0.94
N ARG A 30 10.64 13.35 -0.44
CA ARG A 30 10.63 14.23 0.73
C ARG A 30 11.66 15.34 0.56
N GLY A 31 11.18 16.59 0.51
CA GLY A 31 12.04 17.75 0.77
C GLY A 31 12.53 17.72 2.22
N GLU A 32 13.48 18.60 2.57
CA GLU A 32 14.14 18.61 3.89
C GLU A 32 13.19 18.77 5.10
N SER A 33 11.92 19.14 4.88
CA SER A 33 10.97 19.51 5.93
C SER A 33 9.89 18.50 6.27
N GLN A 34 9.82 17.32 5.62
CA GLN A 34 8.76 16.33 5.92
C GLN A 34 9.30 15.04 6.54
N GLU A 35 8.60 14.53 7.58
CA GLU A 35 8.92 13.32 8.37
C GLU A 35 8.86 11.98 7.64
N SER A 36 9.97 11.27 7.39
CA SER A 36 10.02 9.97 6.68
C SER A 36 8.81 9.05 6.89
N SER A 37 8.24 8.50 5.80
CA SER A 37 7.10 7.57 5.86
C SER A 37 7.24 6.39 4.91
N PHE A 38 6.59 5.29 5.23
CA PHE A 38 6.49 4.09 4.40
C PHE A 38 5.15 3.39 4.59
N VAL A 39 4.76 2.59 3.61
CA VAL A 39 3.63 1.65 3.72
C VAL A 39 4.17 0.24 3.88
N LEU A 40 3.49 -0.55 4.71
CA LEU A 40 3.80 -1.96 4.94
C LEU A 40 2.51 -2.78 4.90
N GLY A 41 2.58 -3.96 4.30
CA GLY A 41 1.50 -4.94 4.29
C GLY A 41 2.02 -6.35 4.52
N PHE A 42 1.18 -7.21 5.09
CA PHE A 42 1.51 -8.60 5.38
C PHE A 42 0.56 -9.56 4.68
N ASN A 43 1.12 -10.69 4.25
CA ASN A 43 0.37 -11.88 3.85
C ASN A 43 0.45 -12.88 5.00
N SER A 44 -0.61 -12.97 5.80
CA SER A 44 -0.71 -13.88 6.94
C SER A 44 -2.01 -14.68 6.92
N ASP A 45 -1.96 -15.86 7.52
CA ASP A 45 -3.14 -16.66 7.88
C ASP A 45 -3.98 -16.03 9.01
N THR A 46 -3.45 -15.00 9.66
CA THR A 46 -4.09 -14.25 10.74
C THR A 46 -4.63 -12.92 10.21
N PRO A 47 -5.95 -12.77 9.99
CA PRO A 47 -6.54 -11.62 9.30
C PRO A 47 -6.20 -10.26 9.94
N GLN A 48 -6.03 -10.22 11.27
CA GLN A 48 -5.71 -9.00 12.00
C GLN A 48 -4.34 -8.41 11.63
N LEU A 49 -3.43 -9.22 11.08
CA LEU A 49 -2.10 -8.80 10.65
C LEU A 49 -2.08 -8.30 9.21
N ASN A 50 -3.09 -8.62 8.40
CA ASN A 50 -3.10 -8.33 6.97
C ASN A 50 -3.39 -6.86 6.63
N SER A 51 -3.64 -6.03 7.65
CA SER A 51 -4.03 -4.65 7.40
C SER A 51 -2.81 -3.83 6.99
N SER A 52 -2.85 -3.32 5.76
CA SER A 52 -1.79 -2.44 5.26
C SER A 52 -1.80 -1.12 6.03
N LYS A 53 -0.65 -0.70 6.53
CA LYS A 53 -0.53 0.50 7.36
C LYS A 53 0.54 1.43 6.83
N VAL A 54 0.26 2.73 6.95
CA VAL A 54 1.21 3.80 6.70
C VAL A 54 1.84 4.20 8.02
N TRP A 55 3.16 4.24 8.03
CA TRP A 55 3.98 4.63 9.16
C TRP A 55 4.70 5.92 8.86
N GLU A 56 4.72 6.82 9.83
CA GLU A 56 5.46 8.10 9.78
C GLU A 56 6.41 8.20 10.96
N PHE A 57 7.56 8.82 10.73
CA PHE A 57 8.58 9.00 11.75
C PHE A 57 8.38 10.31 12.50
N ASP A 58 7.81 10.20 13.70
CA ASP A 58 7.66 11.31 14.64
C ASP A 58 9.04 11.75 15.15
N GLN A 59 9.52 12.88 14.64
CA GLN A 59 10.85 13.39 14.95
C GLN A 59 10.93 13.89 16.40
N ALA A 60 9.84 14.42 16.94
CA ALA A 60 9.79 14.98 18.30
C ALA A 60 9.99 13.88 19.35
N HIS A 61 9.38 12.71 19.14
CA HIS A 61 9.48 11.58 20.07
C HIS A 61 10.41 10.46 19.61
N GLN A 62 11.08 10.61 18.45
CA GLN A 62 12.04 9.66 17.88
C GLN A 62 11.47 8.23 17.72
N ARG A 63 10.26 8.13 17.19
CA ARG A 63 9.54 6.86 17.05
C ARG A 63 8.71 6.79 15.77
N TRP A 64 8.40 5.58 15.35
CA TRP A 64 7.48 5.34 14.23
C TRP A 64 6.05 5.22 14.73
N LEU A 65 5.12 5.92 14.09
CA LEU A 65 3.70 5.91 14.43
C LEU A 65 2.86 5.45 13.23
N PRO A 66 1.83 4.60 13.45
CA PRO A 66 0.87 4.30 12.41
C PRO A 66 -0.08 5.49 12.22
N VAL A 67 -0.04 6.12 11.05
CA VAL A 67 -0.83 7.34 10.74
C VAL A 67 -2.04 7.07 9.86
N ALA A 68 -2.05 5.95 9.12
CA ALA A 68 -3.20 5.51 8.35
C ALA A 68 -3.26 3.98 8.23
N GLU A 69 -4.47 3.46 8.03
CA GLU A 69 -4.75 2.04 7.81
C GLU A 69 -5.52 1.89 6.49
N LEU A 70 -4.91 1.22 5.51
CA LEU A 70 -5.42 1.04 4.15
C LEU A 70 -6.46 -0.08 4.08
N ALA A 71 -7.57 0.11 4.79
CA ALA A 71 -8.68 -0.81 4.84
C ALA A 71 -10.01 -0.05 4.83
N SER A 72 -10.99 -0.55 4.06
CA SER A 72 -12.34 0.00 4.10
C SER A 72 -13.03 -0.44 5.39
N PRO A 73 -13.78 0.44 6.08
CA PRO A 73 -14.55 0.05 7.27
C PRO A 73 -15.52 -1.09 6.95
N GLY A 74 -15.38 -2.23 7.63
CA GLY A 74 -16.25 -3.39 7.46
C GLY A 74 -15.86 -4.37 6.34
N ASP A 75 -14.78 -4.09 5.59
CA ASP A 75 -14.18 -5.09 4.71
C ASP A 75 -13.36 -6.09 5.55
N ASN A 76 -13.44 -7.37 5.20
CA ASN A 76 -12.48 -8.34 5.72
C ASN A 76 -11.08 -7.95 5.24
N VAL A 77 -10.12 -7.96 6.17
CA VAL A 77 -8.74 -7.58 5.89
C VAL A 77 -8.07 -8.72 5.12
N ASP A 78 -7.95 -8.51 3.81
CA ASP A 78 -7.41 -9.48 2.88
C ASP A 78 -5.89 -9.53 2.94
N GLN A 79 -5.31 -10.71 2.67
CA GLN A 79 -3.87 -10.87 2.55
C GLN A 79 -3.28 -9.85 1.57
N VAL A 80 -2.21 -9.20 2.00
CA VAL A 80 -1.51 -8.20 1.19
C VAL A 80 -0.30 -8.84 0.57
N TYR A 81 -0.31 -8.88 -0.74
CA TYR A 81 0.71 -9.53 -1.55
C TYR A 81 1.85 -8.59 -1.93
N ALA A 82 1.50 -7.34 -2.25
CA ALA A 82 2.45 -6.29 -2.57
C ALA A 82 1.88 -4.91 -2.21
N VAL A 83 2.74 -3.96 -1.89
CA VAL A 83 2.40 -2.53 -1.75
C VAL A 83 3.38 -1.67 -2.53
N ALA A 84 2.93 -0.55 -3.07
CA ALA A 84 3.79 0.40 -3.79
C ALA A 84 3.31 1.84 -3.59
N TRP A 85 4.23 2.72 -3.18
CA TRP A 85 3.99 4.15 -3.00
C TRP A 85 4.40 4.93 -4.25
N ALA A 86 3.48 5.73 -4.81
CA ALA A 86 3.75 6.50 -6.02
C ALA A 86 4.56 7.76 -5.71
N PRO A 87 5.57 8.12 -6.52
CA PRO A 87 6.20 9.43 -6.44
C PRO A 87 5.21 10.56 -6.61
N ASN A 88 5.10 11.46 -5.63
CA ASN A 88 4.19 12.59 -5.67
C ASN A 88 4.84 13.84 -6.27
N ILE A 89 4.47 14.16 -7.51
CA ILE A 89 4.89 15.39 -8.18
C ILE A 89 3.66 16.30 -8.33
N GLY A 90 3.50 17.22 -7.39
CA GLY A 90 2.50 18.29 -7.46
C GLY A 90 1.05 17.85 -7.26
N ARG A 91 0.79 16.64 -6.72
CA ARG A 91 -0.57 16.23 -6.34
C ARG A 91 -0.87 16.65 -4.90
N PRO A 92 -2.12 17.06 -4.59
CA PRO A 92 -2.52 17.40 -3.23
C PRO A 92 -2.80 16.17 -2.35
N TYR A 93 -2.42 14.98 -2.80
CA TYR A 93 -2.59 13.70 -2.14
C TYR A 93 -1.46 12.74 -2.57
N GLU A 94 -1.16 11.79 -1.69
CA GLU A 94 -0.31 10.64 -1.98
C GLU A 94 -1.14 9.54 -2.65
N VAL A 95 -0.47 8.69 -3.43
CA VAL A 95 -1.11 7.53 -4.08
C VAL A 95 -0.38 6.26 -3.66
N ILE A 96 -1.15 5.28 -3.18
CA ILE A 96 -0.62 4.00 -2.73
C ILE A 96 -1.39 2.87 -3.41
N ALA A 97 -0.67 1.92 -4.01
CA ALA A 97 -1.23 0.67 -4.53
C ALA A 97 -1.08 -0.45 -3.50
N VAL A 98 -2.13 -1.24 -3.31
CA VAL A 98 -2.14 -2.42 -2.44
C VAL A 98 -2.73 -3.60 -3.22
N ALA A 99 -1.93 -4.64 -3.45
CA ALA A 99 -2.36 -5.87 -4.08
C ALA A 99 -2.91 -6.86 -3.04
N THR A 100 -4.14 -7.32 -3.24
CA THR A 100 -4.77 -8.37 -2.44
C THR A 100 -5.39 -9.42 -3.36
N HIS A 101 -6.05 -10.43 -2.78
CA HIS A 101 -6.80 -11.43 -3.56
C HIS A 101 -7.94 -10.82 -4.40
N LYS A 102 -8.43 -9.62 -4.07
CA LYS A 102 -9.49 -8.92 -4.81
C LYS A 102 -8.93 -8.16 -6.03
N GLY A 103 -7.62 -8.15 -6.24
CA GLY A 103 -6.92 -7.35 -7.23
C GLY A 103 -6.11 -6.21 -6.59
N ILE A 104 -5.84 -5.16 -7.34
CA ILE A 104 -5.00 -4.05 -6.87
C ILE A 104 -5.89 -2.87 -6.49
N ALA A 105 -5.89 -2.48 -5.23
CA ALA A 105 -6.55 -1.28 -4.74
C ALA A 105 -5.64 -0.06 -4.91
N ILE A 106 -6.20 1.05 -5.43
CA ILE A 106 -5.53 2.35 -5.46
C ILE A 106 -6.16 3.26 -4.41
N TRP A 107 -5.30 3.81 -3.55
CA TRP A 107 -5.68 4.66 -2.44
C TRP A 107 -5.12 6.07 -2.60
N HIS A 108 -5.96 7.05 -2.32
CA HIS A 108 -5.54 8.43 -2.05
C HIS A 108 -5.37 8.62 -0.55
N LEU A 109 -4.21 9.16 -0.16
CA LEU A 109 -3.92 9.56 1.21
C LEU A 109 -3.72 11.08 1.22
N GLY A 110 -4.53 11.78 2.00
CA GLY A 110 -4.43 13.22 2.17
C GLY A 110 -3.09 13.63 2.79
N LEU A 111 -2.59 14.80 2.41
CA LEU A 111 -1.33 15.35 2.93
C LEU A 111 -1.48 16.06 4.28
N ASN A 112 -2.70 16.50 4.58
CA ASN A 112 -3.00 17.22 5.80
C ASN A 112 -3.95 16.39 6.67
N PRO A 113 -3.72 16.32 7.98
CA PRO A 113 -4.64 15.66 8.88
C PRO A 113 -5.96 16.45 8.97
N ASP A 114 -7.06 15.73 9.06
CA ASP A 114 -8.39 16.28 9.34
C ASP A 114 -8.47 16.79 10.80
N SER A 115 -9.62 17.36 11.17
CA SER A 115 -9.90 17.88 12.52
C SER A 115 -9.56 16.92 13.66
N ASP A 116 -9.67 15.61 13.41
CA ASP A 116 -9.41 14.54 14.38
C ASP A 116 -7.94 14.07 14.39
N GLY A 117 -7.06 14.74 13.64
CA GLY A 117 -5.63 14.46 13.59
C GLY A 117 -5.23 13.27 12.71
N ARG A 118 -6.18 12.67 11.98
CA ARG A 118 -5.92 11.56 11.04
C ARG A 118 -5.84 12.06 9.61
N LEU A 119 -4.97 11.44 8.81
CA LEU A 119 -4.93 11.69 7.37
C LEU A 119 -6.20 11.12 6.72
N SER A 120 -6.79 11.88 5.80
CA SER A 120 -7.92 11.40 5.01
C SER A 120 -7.48 10.28 4.08
N LEU A 121 -8.30 9.24 3.97
CA LEU A 121 -7.98 8.06 3.17
C LEU A 121 -9.19 7.63 2.36
N GLU A 122 -8.99 7.49 1.04
CA GLU A 122 -10.04 7.12 0.11
C GLU A 122 -9.56 6.06 -0.88
N LYS A 123 -10.34 4.99 -1.06
CA LYS A 123 -10.11 3.99 -2.10
C LYS A 123 -10.74 4.47 -3.40
N ILE A 124 -9.93 4.80 -4.40
CA ILE A 124 -10.42 5.43 -5.64
C ILE A 124 -10.56 4.46 -6.82
N ALA A 125 -9.89 3.32 -6.77
CA ALA A 125 -10.01 2.29 -7.79
C ALA A 125 -9.73 0.88 -7.25
N GLN A 126 -10.30 -0.10 -7.95
CA GLN A 126 -9.98 -1.51 -7.82
C GLN A 126 -9.64 -2.03 -9.22
N LEU A 127 -8.36 -2.33 -9.44
CA LEU A 127 -7.84 -2.84 -10.70
C LEU A 127 -7.97 -4.36 -10.70
N SER A 128 -8.67 -4.88 -11.70
CA SER A 128 -8.92 -6.30 -11.90
C SER A 128 -8.46 -6.67 -13.30
N GLY A 129 -7.71 -7.76 -13.42
CA GLY A 129 -7.19 -8.24 -14.70
C GLY A 129 -6.15 -9.33 -14.54
N HIS A 130 -5.34 -9.28 -13.48
CA HIS A 130 -4.44 -10.38 -13.15
C HIS A 130 -5.22 -11.64 -12.76
N ASN A 131 -4.85 -12.78 -13.35
CA ASN A 131 -5.41 -14.10 -13.02
C ASN A 131 -4.51 -14.83 -12.01
N GLY A 132 -4.39 -14.23 -10.84
CA GLY A 132 -3.50 -14.71 -9.80
C GLY A 132 -3.02 -13.56 -8.94
N GLU A 133 -2.21 -13.93 -7.97
CA GLU A 133 -1.71 -13.01 -6.97
C GLU A 133 -0.60 -12.12 -7.58
N VAL A 134 -0.61 -10.84 -7.24
CA VAL A 134 0.33 -9.81 -7.75
C VAL A 134 1.43 -9.61 -6.72
N TRP A 135 2.68 -9.83 -7.13
CA TRP A 135 3.85 -9.90 -6.23
C TRP A 135 4.75 -8.70 -6.29
N GLN A 136 4.71 -7.98 -7.41
CA GLN A 136 5.52 -6.81 -7.62
C GLN A 136 4.71 -5.73 -8.31
N MET A 137 4.91 -4.51 -7.84
CA MET A 137 4.27 -3.31 -8.34
C MET A 137 5.30 -2.19 -8.32
N GLU A 138 5.44 -1.46 -9.42
CA GLU A 138 6.38 -0.34 -9.54
C GLU A 138 5.69 0.83 -10.22
N TRP A 139 5.83 2.01 -9.62
CA TRP A 139 5.33 3.25 -10.19
C TRP A 139 6.38 3.85 -11.13
N ASP A 140 5.92 4.48 -12.20
CA ASP A 140 6.79 5.34 -12.99
C ASP A 140 7.21 6.60 -12.19
N MET A 141 8.21 7.33 -12.68
CA MET A 141 8.71 8.53 -11.99
C MET A 141 7.67 9.64 -11.85
N SER A 142 6.66 9.69 -12.73
CA SER A 142 5.56 10.66 -12.61
C SER A 142 4.51 10.25 -11.57
N GLY A 143 4.49 8.97 -11.18
CA GLY A 143 3.47 8.39 -10.32
C GLY A 143 2.09 8.34 -10.98
N MET A 144 2.04 8.29 -12.31
CA MET A 144 0.79 8.23 -13.09
C MET A 144 0.52 6.84 -13.64
N THR A 145 1.58 6.06 -13.90
CA THR A 145 1.48 4.71 -14.45
C THR A 145 2.04 3.69 -13.45
N LEU A 146 1.27 2.64 -13.20
CA LEU A 146 1.66 1.51 -12.36
C LEU A 146 1.95 0.29 -13.24
N ALA A 147 3.13 -0.28 -13.12
CA ALA A 147 3.47 -1.58 -13.70
C ALA A 147 3.29 -2.69 -12.66
N THR A 148 2.62 -3.78 -13.03
CA THR A 148 2.37 -4.92 -12.11
C THR A 148 2.70 -6.26 -12.75
N THR A 149 3.15 -7.20 -11.91
CA THR A 149 3.43 -8.59 -12.31
C THR A 149 2.91 -9.58 -11.26
N GLY A 150 2.54 -10.78 -11.70
CA GLY A 150 1.95 -11.78 -10.82
C GLY A 150 2.06 -13.22 -11.33
N ASN A 151 1.35 -14.12 -10.64
CA ASN A 151 1.32 -15.56 -10.93
C ASN A 151 0.79 -15.93 -12.32
N ASP A 152 0.07 -15.04 -12.99
CA ASP A 152 -0.45 -15.27 -14.34
C ASP A 152 0.63 -15.12 -15.43
N GLY A 153 1.83 -14.67 -15.06
CA GLY A 153 2.94 -14.46 -15.99
C GLY A 153 2.78 -13.22 -16.88
N ALA A 154 1.72 -12.44 -16.70
CA ALA A 154 1.51 -11.20 -17.44
C ALA A 154 2.20 -10.02 -16.73
N VAL A 155 2.64 -9.04 -17.53
CA VAL A 155 2.98 -7.69 -17.04
C VAL A 155 1.87 -6.76 -17.50
N ARG A 156 1.25 -6.03 -16.57
CA ARG A 156 0.19 -5.06 -16.90
C ARG A 156 0.62 -3.65 -16.55
N LEU A 157 0.25 -2.70 -17.40
CA LEU A 157 0.38 -1.26 -17.15
C LEU A 157 -1.00 -0.67 -16.88
N TRP A 158 -1.10 0.09 -15.81
CA TRP A 158 -2.33 0.75 -15.38
C TRP A 158 -2.12 2.25 -15.34
N GLN A 159 -3.07 3.00 -15.89
CA GLN A 159 -3.00 4.46 -15.90
C GLN A 159 -4.35 5.07 -15.56
N SER A 160 -4.34 6.19 -14.85
CA SER A 160 -5.54 7.01 -14.67
C SER A 160 -5.70 8.00 -15.82
N ASN A 161 -6.92 8.14 -16.32
CA ASN A 161 -7.23 9.19 -17.28
C ASN A 161 -7.51 10.54 -16.57
N LEU A 162 -7.76 11.60 -17.36
CA LEU A 162 -8.03 12.95 -16.84
C LEU A 162 -9.25 13.03 -15.89
N ASN A 163 -10.12 12.03 -15.89
CA ASN A 163 -11.28 11.96 -15.02
C ASN A 163 -11.01 11.16 -13.73
N GLY A 164 -9.75 10.75 -13.49
CA GLY A 164 -9.36 9.93 -12.35
C GLY A 164 -9.77 8.46 -12.47
N VAL A 165 -10.25 8.03 -13.65
CA VAL A 165 -10.65 6.64 -13.88
C VAL A 165 -9.43 5.84 -14.32
N TRP A 166 -9.17 4.75 -13.58
CA TRP A 166 -8.09 3.83 -13.89
C TRP A 166 -8.50 2.81 -14.95
N HIS A 167 -7.57 2.53 -15.85
CA HIS A 167 -7.73 1.52 -16.89
C HIS A 167 -6.40 0.80 -17.13
N GLU A 168 -6.50 -0.39 -17.70
CA GLU A 168 -5.37 -1.10 -18.26
C GLU A 168 -4.94 -0.41 -19.56
N GLU A 169 -3.70 0.08 -19.59
CA GLU A 169 -3.11 0.72 -20.77
C GLU A 169 -2.49 -0.31 -21.71
N ALA A 170 -1.80 -1.32 -21.14
CA ALA A 170 -1.15 -2.37 -21.90
C ALA A 170 -0.99 -3.65 -21.07
N THR A 171 -0.91 -4.78 -21.78
CA THR A 171 -0.55 -6.08 -21.22
C THR A 171 0.53 -6.74 -22.07
N PHE A 172 1.58 -7.23 -21.41
CA PHE A 172 2.65 -8.00 -22.02
C PHE A 172 2.55 -9.43 -21.50
N GLU A 173 2.31 -10.38 -22.40
CA GLU A 173 2.29 -11.80 -22.08
C GLU A 173 3.56 -12.47 -22.62
N PRO A 174 4.03 -13.56 -22.02
CA PRO A 174 5.16 -14.31 -22.53
C PRO A 174 4.81 -14.85 -23.93
N THR A 175 5.46 -14.34 -24.97
CA THR A 175 5.38 -14.94 -26.30
C THR A 175 6.15 -16.25 -26.32
N SER A 176 5.48 -17.31 -26.78
CA SER A 176 6.06 -18.64 -27.01
C SER A 176 6.99 -18.71 -28.22
#